data_AF-A0A6N8XFC2-F1
#
_entry.id   AF-A0A6N8XFC2-F1
#
_cell.length_a   1.000
_cell.length_b   1.000
_cell.length_c   1.000
_cell.angle_alpha   90.00
_cell.angle_beta   90.00
_cell.angle_gamma   90.00
#
_symmetry.space_group_name_H-M   'P 1'
#
loop_
_entity.id
_entity.type
_entity.pdbx_description
1 polymer ?
#
loop_
_entity_poly.entity_id
_entity_poly.type
_entity_poly.pdbx_seq_one_letter_code
_entity_poly.pdbx_strand_id
1 'polypeptide(L)'
;MVEPPVRLLRACDLPEWIARGDGRGRVVAVRQFVKDWAASDGLRRERMITDAPRRWRWWHRVGPRRFDIAKIAAVVHGLCDRDGVELPGWVRRHRASRPVLLTEGRMKATPWTTQLMAHAPAVCAAHNVWFDAASLEDYRVHGFR
;
A
#
# COMPACT_ATOMS: atom_id res chain seq x y z
N MET A 1 9.41 -27.00 -18.55
CA MET A 1 8.85 -25.67 -18.82
C MET A 1 9.20 -24.77 -17.67
N VAL A 2 10.03 -23.75 -17.88
CA VAL A 2 10.37 -22.77 -16.85
C VAL A 2 9.24 -21.74 -16.89
N GLU A 3 8.39 -21.69 -15.85
CA GLU A 3 7.43 -20.60 -15.74
C GLU A 3 8.19 -19.27 -15.83
N PRO A 4 7.74 -18.30 -16.64
CA PRO A 4 8.36 -16.98 -16.62
C PRO A 4 8.29 -16.46 -15.18
N PRO A 5 9.37 -15.87 -14.64
CA PRO A 5 9.36 -15.41 -13.26
C PRO A 5 8.22 -14.41 -13.12
N VAL A 6 7.20 -14.77 -12.34
CA VAL A 6 6.13 -13.85 -11.96
C VAL A 6 6.82 -12.67 -11.28
N ARG A 7 6.86 -11.52 -11.97
CA ARG A 7 7.54 -10.34 -11.46
C ARG A 7 6.67 -9.74 -10.36
N LEU A 8 6.89 -10.19 -9.12
CA LEU A 8 6.25 -9.67 -7.93
C LEU A 8 6.58 -8.19 -7.77
N LEU A 9 5.55 -7.37 -7.56
CA LEU A 9 5.74 -5.95 -7.26
C LEU A 9 6.34 -5.79 -5.86
N ARG A 10 7.51 -5.17 -5.76
CA ARG A 10 8.16 -4.87 -4.47
C ARG A 10 7.70 -3.52 -3.96
N ALA A 11 7.70 -3.35 -2.63
CA ALA A 11 7.37 -2.08 -1.98
C ALA A 11 8.29 -0.95 -2.45
N CYS A 12 9.57 -1.26 -2.73
CA CYS A 12 10.53 -0.28 -3.22
C CYS A 12 10.18 0.32 -4.59
N ASP A 13 9.42 -0.43 -5.41
CA ASP A 13 9.08 -0.08 -6.79
C ASP A 13 7.73 0.65 -6.89
N LEU A 14 6.89 0.54 -5.85
CA LEU A 14 5.57 1.17 -5.80
C LEU A 14 5.58 2.67 -6.14
N PRO A 15 6.52 3.51 -5.66
CA PRO A 15 6.54 4.92 -6.02
C PRO A 15 6.63 5.17 -7.53
N GLU A 16 7.39 4.35 -8.26
CA GLU A 16 7.51 4.46 -9.71
C GLU A 16 6.19 4.10 -10.40
N TRP A 17 5.54 3.04 -9.95
CA TRP A 17 4.24 2.61 -10.49
C TRP A 17 3.14 3.64 -10.22
N ILE A 18 3.14 4.26 -9.02
CA ILE A 18 2.24 5.35 -8.66
C ILE A 18 2.46 6.58 -9.56
N ALA A 19 3.71 6.86 -9.92
CA ALA A 19 4.09 8.01 -10.75
C ALA A 19 3.70 7.89 -12.23
N ARG A 20 3.47 6.67 -12.76
CA ARG A 20 3.17 6.44 -14.19
C ARG A 20 1.83 7.03 -14.67
N GLY A 21 0.98 7.50 -13.77
CA GLY A 21 0.07 8.61 -14.07
C GLY A 21 -1.09 8.39 -15.06
N ASP A 22 -1.60 7.16 -15.23
CA ASP A 22 -2.78 6.86 -16.07
C ASP A 22 -4.15 7.26 -15.45
N GLY A 23 -4.16 8.16 -14.46
CA GLY A 23 -5.36 8.59 -13.72
C GLY A 23 -5.89 7.60 -12.68
N ARG A 24 -5.54 6.30 -12.78
CA ARG A 24 -5.90 5.24 -11.81
C ARG A 24 -4.68 4.63 -11.09
N GLY A 25 -3.48 4.96 -11.54
CA GLY A 25 -2.22 4.27 -11.23
C GLY A 25 -1.87 4.12 -9.76
N ARG A 26 -2.25 5.06 -8.89
CA ARG A 26 -1.98 4.91 -7.45
C ARG A 26 -2.75 3.76 -6.82
N VAL A 27 -4.07 3.74 -7.04
CA VAL A 27 -4.95 2.70 -6.48
C VAL A 27 -4.65 1.37 -7.17
N VAL A 28 -4.36 1.39 -8.47
CA VAL A 28 -4.00 0.20 -9.24
C VAL A 28 -2.69 -0.41 -8.75
N ALA A 29 -1.63 0.39 -8.54
CA ALA A 29 -0.34 -0.11 -8.07
C ALA A 29 -0.42 -0.73 -6.68
N VAL A 30 -1.10 -0.06 -5.74
CA VAL A 30 -1.32 -0.61 -4.38
C VAL A 30 -2.16 -1.89 -4.43
N ARG A 31 -3.24 -1.92 -5.23
CA ARG A 31 -4.04 -3.14 -5.40
C ARG A 31 -3.25 -4.28 -6.03
N GLN A 32 -2.41 -3.99 -7.02
CA GLN A 32 -1.54 -5.02 -7.62
C GLN A 32 -0.57 -5.59 -6.58
N PHE A 33 0.03 -4.73 -5.74
CA PHE A 33 0.89 -5.18 -4.65
C PHE A 33 0.16 -6.11 -3.66
N VAL A 34 -1.07 -5.77 -3.27
CA VAL A 34 -1.91 -6.62 -2.40
C VAL A 34 -2.22 -7.96 -3.07
N LYS A 35 -2.51 -7.98 -4.38
CA LYS A 35 -2.74 -9.21 -5.15
C LYS A 35 -1.49 -10.09 -5.25
N ASP A 36 -0.35 -9.50 -5.55
CA ASP A 36 0.93 -10.20 -5.62
C ASP A 36 1.30 -10.79 -4.26
N TRP A 37 1.00 -10.07 -3.18
CA TRP A 37 1.21 -10.51 -1.80
C TRP A 37 0.33 -11.72 -1.47
N ALA A 38 -0.96 -11.68 -1.83
CA ALA A 38 -1.89 -12.79 -1.64
C ALA A 38 -1.46 -14.03 -2.44
N ALA A 39 -0.85 -13.85 -3.61
CA ALA A 39 -0.30 -14.93 -4.44
C ALA A 39 1.06 -15.49 -3.94
N SER A 40 1.66 -14.87 -2.92
CA SER A 40 3.01 -15.17 -2.44
C SER A 40 3.00 -15.99 -1.15
N ASP A 41 4.05 -16.81 -0.99
CA ASP A 41 4.40 -17.46 0.28
C ASP A 41 5.19 -16.52 1.22
N GLY A 42 5.50 -16.99 2.43
CA GLY A 42 6.21 -16.18 3.44
C GLY A 42 7.55 -15.61 2.95
N LEU A 43 8.41 -16.42 2.34
CA LEU A 43 9.72 -15.99 1.83
C LEU A 43 9.58 -14.94 0.72
N ARG A 44 8.59 -15.11 -0.17
CA ARG A 44 8.29 -14.13 -1.23
C ARG A 44 7.73 -12.83 -0.65
N ARG A 45 6.84 -12.91 0.34
CA ARG A 45 6.29 -11.75 1.06
C ARG A 45 7.40 -10.93 1.73
N GLU A 46 8.32 -11.58 2.43
CA GLU A 46 9.51 -10.93 3.01
C GLU A 46 10.33 -10.20 1.94
N ARG A 47 10.59 -10.86 0.80
CA ARG A 47 11.32 -10.27 -0.34
C ARG A 47 10.60 -9.10 -0.98
N MET A 48 9.27 -9.04 -0.92
CA MET A 48 8.49 -7.92 -1.46
C MET A 48 8.65 -6.66 -0.61
N ILE A 49 8.98 -6.77 0.68
CA ILE A 49 9.01 -5.65 1.63
C ILE A 49 10.39 -5.36 2.22
N THR A 50 11.42 -6.13 1.85
CA THR A 50 12.79 -5.98 2.35
C THR A 50 13.30 -4.55 2.19
N ASP A 51 13.14 -4.01 0.98
CA ASP A 51 13.69 -2.70 0.62
C ASP A 51 12.64 -1.59 0.78
N ALA A 52 13.03 -0.52 1.48
CA ALA A 52 12.17 0.65 1.65
C ALA A 52 11.96 1.39 0.31
N PRO A 53 10.78 1.99 0.07
CA PRO A 53 10.56 2.91 -1.04
C PRO A 53 11.59 4.05 -1.04
N ARG A 54 12.32 4.21 -2.15
CA ARG A 54 13.29 5.30 -2.27
C ARG A 54 12.57 6.65 -2.32
N ARG A 55 13.06 7.62 -1.53
CA ARG A 55 12.64 9.02 -1.66
C ARG A 55 13.13 9.55 -3.00
N TRP A 56 12.22 10.18 -3.75
CA TRP A 56 12.53 10.77 -5.03
C TRP A 56 13.36 12.04 -4.86
N ARG A 57 14.28 12.27 -5.79
CA ARG A 57 15.19 13.42 -5.81
C ARG A 57 14.65 14.54 -6.71
N TRP A 58 15.23 15.73 -6.59
CA TRP A 58 14.75 16.96 -7.24
C TRP A 58 14.67 16.91 -8.77
N TRP A 59 15.43 16.02 -9.43
CA TRP A 59 15.43 15.87 -10.90
C TRP A 59 14.35 14.94 -11.43
N HIS A 60 13.57 14.30 -10.57
CA HIS A 60 12.53 13.41 -11.03
C HIS A 60 11.29 14.20 -11.51
N ARG A 61 10.96 14.10 -12.82
CA ARG A 61 9.90 14.91 -13.47
C ARG A 61 8.46 14.64 -12.98
N VAL A 62 8.13 13.43 -12.54
CA VAL A 62 6.78 13.04 -12.05
C VAL A 62 6.91 12.12 -10.85
N GLY A 63 6.81 12.63 -9.62
CA GLY A 63 7.14 11.86 -8.42
C GLY A 63 5.99 11.47 -7.50
N PRO A 64 6.24 10.53 -6.57
CA PRO A 64 5.32 10.20 -5.50
C PRO A 64 4.99 11.48 -4.73
N ARG A 65 3.70 11.66 -4.46
CA ARG A 65 3.21 12.79 -3.67
C ARG A 65 3.72 12.65 -2.23
N ARG A 66 3.67 13.77 -1.50
CA ARG A 66 4.18 13.94 -0.12
C ARG A 66 3.83 12.79 0.85
N PHE A 67 2.74 12.06 0.63
CA PHE A 67 2.25 11.00 1.53
C PHE A 67 2.33 9.58 0.96
N ASP A 68 2.85 9.37 -0.25
CA ASP A 68 2.77 8.06 -0.91
C ASP A 68 3.58 7.00 -0.15
N ILE A 69 4.76 7.35 0.39
CA ILE A 69 5.55 6.42 1.21
C ILE A 69 4.81 6.05 2.50
N ALA A 70 4.12 7.01 3.14
CA ALA A 70 3.31 6.72 4.33
C ALA A 70 2.12 5.79 4.00
N LYS A 71 1.51 5.97 2.82
CA LYS A 71 0.45 5.09 2.32
C LYS A 71 0.94 3.67 2.06
N ILE A 72 2.09 3.54 1.39
CA ILE A 72 2.75 2.25 1.16
C ILE A 72 3.08 1.57 2.49
N ALA A 73 3.67 2.32 3.44
CA ALA A 73 3.99 1.82 4.77
C ALA A 73 2.75 1.31 5.51
N ALA A 74 1.62 2.03 5.46
CA ALA A 74 0.38 1.63 6.11
C ALA A 74 -0.19 0.32 5.53
N VAL A 75 -0.13 0.14 4.20
CA VAL A 75 -0.58 -1.08 3.53
C VAL A 75 0.34 -2.25 3.89
N VAL A 76 1.67 -2.06 3.83
CA VAL A 76 2.64 -3.09 4.22
C VAL A 76 2.43 -3.50 5.67
N HIS A 77 2.21 -2.54 6.58
CA HIS A 77 1.90 -2.84 7.98
C HIS A 77 0.64 -3.68 8.11
N GLY A 78 -0.46 -3.27 7.47
CA GLY A 78 -1.71 -4.02 7.51
C GLY A 78 -1.58 -5.46 6.99
N LEU A 79 -0.81 -5.66 5.90
CA LEU A 79 -0.57 -6.99 5.36
C LEU A 79 0.31 -7.86 6.27
N CYS A 80 1.35 -7.27 6.87
CA CYS A 80 2.22 -7.96 7.82
C CYS A 80 1.44 -8.39 9.08
N ASP A 81 0.64 -7.49 9.63
CA ASP A 81 -0.19 -7.74 10.82
C ASP A 81 -1.23 -8.84 10.53
N ARG A 82 -1.91 -8.77 9.38
CA ARG A 82 -2.90 -9.77 8.97
C ARG A 82 -2.30 -11.17 8.79
N ASP A 83 -1.13 -11.25 8.15
CA ASP A 83 -0.56 -12.54 7.72
C ASP A 83 0.58 -13.04 8.63
N GLY A 84 0.83 -12.38 9.76
CA GLY A 84 1.87 -12.76 10.72
C GLY A 84 3.30 -12.64 10.19
N VAL A 85 3.54 -11.77 9.20
CA VAL A 85 4.87 -11.51 8.64
C VAL A 85 5.58 -10.45 9.48
N GLU A 86 6.89 -10.62 9.73
CA GLU A 86 7.65 -9.64 10.51
C GLU A 86 7.65 -8.27 9.83
N LEU A 87 7.29 -7.24 10.59
CA LEU A 87 7.20 -5.88 10.09
C LEU A 87 8.60 -5.24 9.91
N PRO A 88 9.00 -4.86 8.69
CA PRO A 88 10.31 -4.25 8.45
C PRO A 88 10.49 -2.93 9.20
N GLY A 89 11.71 -2.70 9.70
CA GLY A 89 12.03 -1.51 10.50
C GLY A 89 11.78 -0.16 9.80
N TRP A 90 11.81 -0.13 8.46
CA TRP A 90 11.51 1.09 7.71
C TRP A 90 10.04 1.50 7.83
N VAL A 91 9.10 0.55 7.92
CA VAL A 91 7.66 0.83 7.87
C VAL A 91 7.26 1.80 8.98
N ARG A 92 7.68 1.51 10.22
CA ARG A 92 7.37 2.34 11.41
C ARG A 92 7.88 3.79 11.30
N ARG A 93 8.88 4.06 10.46
CA ARG A 93 9.46 5.40 10.28
C ARG A 93 8.65 6.30 9.33
N HIS A 94 7.65 5.76 8.64
CA HIS A 94 6.90 6.48 7.62
C HIS A 94 5.45 6.69 8.03
N ARG A 95 5.15 7.90 8.51
CA ARG A 95 3.83 8.35 8.93
C ARG A 95 3.43 9.63 8.20
N ALA A 96 2.15 9.79 7.87
CA ALA A 96 1.64 11.06 7.37
C ALA A 96 1.50 12.07 8.52
N SER A 97 1.97 13.30 8.30
CA SER A 97 1.89 14.37 9.31
C SER A 97 0.47 14.83 9.62
N ARG A 98 -0.51 14.41 8.81
CA ARG A 98 -1.94 14.69 8.97
C ARG A 98 -2.77 13.54 8.40
N PRO A 99 -4.04 13.38 8.80
CA PRO A 99 -4.89 12.33 8.26
C PRO A 99 -5.03 12.42 6.75
N VAL A 100 -4.83 11.29 6.07
CA VAL A 100 -5.01 11.15 4.62
C VAL A 100 -5.73 9.85 4.31
N LEU A 101 -6.49 9.83 3.21
CA LEU A 101 -7.05 8.61 2.66
C LEU A 101 -5.97 7.84 1.90
N LEU A 102 -6.07 6.50 1.84
CA LEU A 102 -5.24 5.70 0.95
C LEU A 102 -5.42 6.12 -0.52
N THR A 103 -6.67 6.36 -0.92
CA THR A 103 -7.05 6.90 -2.23
C THR A 103 -6.65 8.37 -2.41
N GLU A 104 -6.86 8.90 -3.62
CA GLU A 104 -6.70 10.34 -3.88
C GLU A 104 -7.73 11.15 -3.10
N GLY A 105 -7.31 12.31 -2.60
CA GLY A 105 -8.19 13.23 -1.89
C GLY A 105 -7.63 13.68 -0.55
N ARG A 106 -8.07 14.87 -0.12
CA ARG A 106 -7.88 15.31 1.27
C ARG A 106 -8.98 14.66 2.10
N MET A 107 -8.61 14.09 3.24
CA MET A 107 -9.61 13.71 4.23
C MET A 107 -10.32 14.99 4.71
N LYS A 108 -11.63 15.04 4.52
CA LYS A 108 -12.52 16.07 5.05
C LYS A 108 -13.37 15.41 6.11
N ALA A 109 -13.70 16.12 7.19
CA ALA A 109 -14.62 15.63 8.19
C ALA A 109 -16.03 15.52 7.59
N THR A 110 -16.41 14.30 7.22
CA THR A 110 -17.74 13.92 6.75
C THR A 110 -18.23 12.70 7.52
N PRO A 111 -19.55 12.44 7.58
CA PRO A 111 -20.09 11.23 8.22
C PRO A 111 -19.44 9.96 7.68
N TRP A 112 -19.17 9.90 6.37
CA TRP A 112 -18.46 8.79 5.75
C TRP A 112 -17.03 8.62 6.30
N THR A 113 -16.25 9.70 6.44
CA THR A 113 -14.90 9.57 7.02
C THR A 113 -14.92 9.19 8.50
N THR A 114 -15.93 9.63 9.26
CA THR A 114 -16.09 9.22 10.66
C THR A 114 -16.35 7.72 10.75
N GLN A 115 -17.24 7.20 9.90
CA GLN A 115 -17.52 5.77 9.82
C GLN A 115 -16.29 4.98 9.36
N LEU A 116 -15.57 5.46 8.35
CA LEU A 116 -14.32 4.86 7.90
C LEU A 116 -13.33 4.73 9.05
N MET A 117 -13.11 5.81 9.81
CA MET A 117 -12.16 5.81 10.92
C MET A 117 -12.59 4.86 12.06
N ALA A 118 -13.89 4.73 12.32
CA ALA A 118 -14.43 3.86 13.35
C ALA A 118 -14.22 2.36 13.05
N HIS A 119 -14.14 1.98 11.78
CA HIS A 119 -13.99 0.58 11.33
C HIS A 119 -12.65 0.29 10.66
N ALA A 120 -11.73 1.26 10.66
CA ALA A 120 -10.44 1.10 10.01
C ALA A 120 -9.53 0.12 10.79
N PRO A 121 -8.65 -0.60 10.08
CA PRO A 121 -7.58 -1.38 10.72
C PRO A 121 -6.75 -0.51 11.69
N ALA A 122 -6.33 -1.08 12.82
CA ALA A 122 -5.55 -0.37 13.85
C ALA A 122 -4.28 0.30 13.28
N VAL A 123 -3.66 -0.32 12.27
CA VAL A 123 -2.49 0.20 11.56
C VAL A 123 -2.74 1.59 10.93
N CYS A 124 -3.98 1.93 10.62
CA CYS A 124 -4.34 3.23 10.04
C CYS A 124 -3.95 4.39 10.96
N ALA A 125 -4.23 4.25 12.26
CA ALA A 125 -3.90 5.26 13.26
C ALA A 125 -2.38 5.44 13.42
N ALA A 126 -1.61 4.34 13.34
CA ALA A 126 -0.15 4.35 13.42
C ALA A 126 0.47 5.18 12.28
N HIS A 127 -0.06 5.07 11.06
CA HIS A 127 0.47 5.76 9.88
C HIS A 127 -0.26 7.07 9.53
N ASN A 128 -1.38 7.36 10.19
CA ASN A 128 -2.28 8.46 9.86
C ASN A 128 -2.80 8.39 8.41
N VAL A 129 -2.97 7.16 7.92
CA VAL A 129 -3.47 6.82 6.59
C VAL A 129 -4.68 5.92 6.78
N TRP A 130 -5.82 6.30 6.22
CA TRP A 130 -7.10 5.65 6.49
C TRP A 130 -7.65 4.95 5.26
N PHE A 131 -8.08 3.70 5.46
CA PHE A 131 -8.69 2.81 4.48
C PHE A 131 -9.52 1.74 5.20
N ASP A 132 -10.41 1.08 4.46
CA ASP A 132 -11.19 -0.05 4.97
C ASP A 132 -10.36 -1.35 4.96
N ALA A 133 -10.73 -2.33 5.79
CA ALA A 133 -10.07 -3.64 5.78
C ALA A 133 -10.12 -4.32 4.40
N ALA A 134 -11.20 -4.09 3.64
CA ALA A 134 -11.37 -4.59 2.28
C ALA A 134 -10.27 -4.13 1.31
N SER A 135 -9.59 -3.01 1.59
CA SER A 135 -8.45 -2.53 0.80
C SER A 135 -7.23 -3.45 0.91
N LEU A 136 -7.17 -4.32 1.91
CA LEU A 136 -6.13 -5.33 2.08
C LEU A 136 -6.55 -6.69 1.52
N GLU A 137 -7.82 -6.91 1.21
CA GLU A 137 -8.35 -8.21 0.79
C GLU A 137 -7.92 -8.57 -0.65
N ASP A 138 -7.84 -9.87 -0.92
CA ASP A 138 -7.64 -10.36 -2.28
C ASP A 138 -8.94 -10.22 -3.09
N TYR A 139 -8.98 -9.26 -4.00
CA TYR A 139 -10.10 -9.06 -4.93
C TYR A 139 -10.27 -10.18 -5.98
N ARG A 140 -9.61 -11.34 -5.86
CA ARG A 140 -9.94 -12.53 -6.67
C ARG A 140 -11.37 -13.05 -6.46
N VAL A 141 -12.07 -12.59 -5.43
CA VAL A 141 -13.47 -12.96 -5.17
C VAL A 141 -14.46 -12.07 -5.94
N HIS A 142 -14.39 -12.08 -7.27
CA HIS A 142 -15.56 -11.85 -8.13
C HIS A 142 -15.47 -12.77 -9.35
N GLY A 143 -15.29 -14.07 -9.10
CA GLY A 143 -15.89 -15.06 -9.98
C GLY A 143 -17.39 -14.96 -9.77
N PHE A 144 -18.12 -14.45 -10.77
CA PHE A 144 -19.56 -14.72 -10.85
C PHE A 144 -19.73 -16.23 -10.75
N ARG A 145 -20.44 -16.66 -9.71
CA ARG A 145 -20.95 -18.03 -9.61
C ARG A 145 -22.26 -18.10 -10.36
#